data_AF-A0A7W1KBF5-F1
#
_entry.id   AF-A0A7W1KBF5-F1
#
_cell.length_a   1.000
_cell.length_b   1.000
_cell.length_c   1.000
_cell.angle_alpha   90.00
_cell.angle_beta   90.00
_cell.angle_gamma   90.00
#
_symmetry.space_group_name_H-M   'P 1'
#
loop_
_entity.id
_entity.type
_entity.pdbx_description
1 polymer ?
#
loop_
_entity_poly.entity_id
_entity_poly.type
_entity_poly.pdbx_seq_one_letter_code
_entity_poly.pdbx_strand_id
1 'polypeptide(L)' 'MRTTFEIDDDVLAAARELAALERRSLGSVISELARRGLTPAQVLVEGSLPVIRIPAGSPPITPEMVRRALDED' A
#
# COMPACT_ATOMS: atom_id res chain seq x y z
N MET A 1 23.39 -2.38 -4.77
CA MET A 1 24.28 -1.85 -3.72
C MET A 1 23.97 -2.56 -2.42
N ARG A 2 24.96 -2.82 -1.56
CA ARG A 2 24.76 -3.36 -0.21
C ARG A 2 25.15 -2.28 0.80
N THR A 3 24.23 -1.95 1.69
CA THR A 3 24.35 -0.84 2.64
C THR A 3 23.76 -1.31 3.97
N THR A 4 24.36 -0.87 5.07
CA THR A 4 23.85 -1.07 6.42
C THR A 4 23.25 0.24 6.90
N PHE A 5 22.03 0.19 7.42
CA PHE A 5 21.32 1.34 8.00
C PHE A 5 20.45 0.83 9.14
N GLU A 6 20.10 1.72 10.06
CA GLU A 6 19.17 1.40 11.15
C GLU A 6 17.73 1.47 10.64
N ILE A 7 16.91 0.52 11.08
CA ILE A 7 15.49 0.43 10.73
C ILE A 7 14.73 -0.01 11.98
N ASP A 8 13.55 0.56 12.20
CA ASP A 8 12.71 0.18 13.32
C ASP A 8 12.22 -1.27 13.19
N ASP A 9 12.06 -1.94 14.34
CA ASP A 9 11.74 -3.37 14.40
C ASP A 9 10.36 -3.70 13.77
N ASP A 10 9.40 -2.79 13.90
CA ASP A 10 8.06 -2.92 13.31
C ASP A 10 8.10 -2.83 11.78
N VAL A 11 8.89 -1.91 11.23
CA VAL A 11 9.12 -1.80 9.78
C VAL A 11 9.83 -3.04 9.25
N LEU A 12 10.83 -3.55 9.98
CA LEU A 12 11.53 -4.78 9.61
C LEU A 12 10.58 -6.00 9.61
N ALA A 13 9.70 -6.10 10.62
CA ALA A 13 8.70 -7.16 10.70
C ALA A 13 7.73 -7.10 9.51
N ALA A 14 7.14 -5.93 9.24
CA ALA A 14 6.22 -5.74 8.11
C ALA A 14 6.88 -6.04 6.75
N ALA A 15 8.13 -5.61 6.56
CA ALA A 15 8.85 -5.86 5.32
C ALA A 15 9.17 -7.36 5.11
N ARG A 16 9.38 -8.13 6.19
CA ARG A 16 9.56 -9.59 6.10
C ARG A 16 8.29 -10.31 5.69
N GLU A 17 7.14 -9.91 6.25
CA GLU A 17 5.84 -10.46 5.88
C GLU A 17 5.53 -10.19 4.41
N LEU A 18 5.72 -8.94 3.95
CA LEU A 18 5.55 -8.56 2.55
C LEU A 18 6.49 -9.34 1.62
N ALA A 19 7.76 -9.49 2.00
CA ALA A 19 8.72 -10.26 1.22
C ALA A 19 8.33 -11.74 1.09
N ALA A 20 7.78 -12.34 2.15
CA ALA A 20 7.28 -13.70 2.14
C ALA A 20 6.04 -13.85 1.24
N LEU A 21 5.07 -12.94 1.37
CA LEU A 21 3.84 -12.91 0.59
C LEU A 21 4.13 -12.78 -0.92
N GLU A 22 5.02 -11.85 -1.28
CA GLU A 22 5.38 -11.56 -2.67
C GLU A 22 6.46 -12.49 -3.24
N ARG A 23 7.04 -13.39 -2.42
CA ARG A 23 8.17 -14.26 -2.78
C ARG A 23 9.38 -13.49 -3.33
N ARG A 24 9.72 -12.38 -2.67
CA ARG A 24 10.83 -11.49 -3.04
C ARG A 24 11.87 -11.42 -1.93
N SER A 25 13.07 -10.95 -2.25
CA SER A 25 14.07 -10.70 -1.22
C SER A 25 13.70 -9.48 -0.38
N LEU A 26 14.01 -9.52 0.92
CA LEU A 26 13.80 -8.39 1.84
C LEU A 26 14.41 -7.09 1.31
N GLY A 27 15.64 -7.16 0.78
CA GLY A 27 16.31 -6.01 0.20
C GLY A 27 15.59 -5.43 -1.03
N SER A 28 14.93 -6.27 -1.85
CA SER A 28 14.12 -5.81 -2.98
C SER A 28 12.87 -5.06 -2.52
N VAL A 29 12.17 -5.60 -1.52
CA VAL A 29 10.96 -4.99 -0.93
C VAL A 29 11.31 -3.66 -0.27
N ILE A 30 12.31 -3.63 0.61
CA ILE A 30 12.80 -2.39 1.24
C ILE A 30 13.21 -1.35 0.20
N SER A 31 13.94 -1.76 -0.83
CA SER A 31 14.38 -0.85 -1.90
C SER A 31 13.19 -0.26 -2.68
N GLU A 32 12.12 -1.03 -2.88
CA GLU A 32 10.89 -0.52 -3.47
C GLU A 32 10.12 0.41 -2.55
N LEU A 33 9.95 0.04 -1.28
CA LEU A 33 9.28 0.89 -0.28
C LEU A 33 10.00 2.23 -0.16
N ALA A 34 11.33 2.23 -0.13
CA ALA A 34 12.13 3.44 -0.15
C ALA A 34 11.89 4.27 -1.43
N ARG A 35 11.87 3.67 -2.62
CA ARG A 35 11.55 4.38 -3.88
C ARG A 35 10.15 5.00 -3.85
N ARG A 36 9.16 4.28 -3.33
CA ARG A 36 7.78 4.77 -3.17
C ARG A 36 7.74 5.95 -2.19
N GLY A 37 8.44 5.86 -1.05
CA GLY A 37 8.52 6.94 -0.06
C GLY A 37 9.25 8.19 -0.54
N LEU A 38 10.21 8.04 -1.47
CA LEU A 38 10.88 9.17 -2.12
C LEU A 38 10.00 9.86 -3.18
N THR A 39 8.91 9.23 -3.60
CA THR A 39 7.96 9.83 -4.54
C THR A 39 6.87 10.53 -3.72
N PRO A 40 6.67 11.86 -3.87
CA PRO A 40 5.60 12.55 -3.19
C PRO A 40 4.25 11.90 -3.53
N ALA A 41 3.45 11.58 -2.52
CA ALA A 41 2.09 11.10 -2.74
C ALA A 41 1.31 12.18 -3.51
N GLN A 42 1.00 11.90 -4.77
CA GLN A 42 0.13 12.76 -5.55
C GLN A 42 -1.31 12.44 -5.15
N VAL A 43 -1.83 13.19 -4.19
CA VAL A 43 -3.26 13.18 -3.90
C VAL A 43 -3.93 13.94 -5.03
N LEU A 44 -4.73 13.25 -5.83
CA LEU A 44 -5.60 13.91 -6.78
C LEU A 44 -6.65 14.67 -5.97
N VAL A 45 -6.82 15.95 -6.25
CA VAL A 45 -7.78 16.80 -5.56
C VAL A 45 -8.73 17.38 -6.59
N GLU A 46 -10.03 17.30 -6.31
CA GLU A 46 -11.08 17.99 -7.07
C GLU A 46 -11.77 18.98 -6.13
N GLY A 47 -11.54 20.28 -6.38
CA GLY A 47 -11.91 21.33 -5.43
C GLY A 47 -11.10 21.24 -4.13
N SER A 48 -11.78 20.96 -3.01
CA SER A 48 -11.17 20.78 -1.69
C SER A 48 -11.21 19.33 -1.18
N LEU A 49 -11.57 18.37 -2.04
CA LEU A 49 -11.72 16.97 -1.66
C LEU A 49 -10.67 16.09 -2.34
N PRO A 50 -10.03 15.16 -1.60
CA PRO A 50 -9.20 14.14 -2.22
C PRO A 50 -10.09 13.19 -3.04
N VAL A 51 -9.67 12.86 -4.25
CA VAL A 51 -10.39 11.98 -5.17
C VAL A 51 -9.59 10.73 -5.50
N ILE A 52 -10.26 9.58 -5.45
CA ILE A 52 -9.71 8.30 -5.89
C ILE A 52 -10.25 8.05 -7.29
N ARG A 53 -9.37 7.99 -8.29
CA ARG A 53 -9.78 7.60 -9.65
C ARG A 53 -9.91 6.09 -9.74
N ILE A 54 -11.13 5.62 -9.97
CA ILE A 54 -11.42 4.22 -10.29
C ILE A 54 -11.40 4.00 -11.82
N PRO A 55 -11.04 2.81 -12.30
CA PRO A 55 -11.15 2.46 -13.71
C PRO A 55 -12.54 2.74 -14.28
N ALA A 56 -12.61 3.12 -15.57
CA ALA A 56 -13.88 3.31 -16.25
C ALA A 56 -14.68 1.99 -16.26
N GLY A 57 -15.96 2.05 -15.90
CA GLY A 57 -16.83 0.87 -15.81
C GLY A 57 -16.71 0.07 -14.51
N SER A 58 -15.96 0.55 -13.51
CA SER A 58 -16.00 -0.03 -12.16
C SER A 58 -17.45 -0.02 -11.62
N PRO A 59 -17.96 -1.16 -11.11
CA PRO A 59 -19.32 -1.23 -10.59
C PRO A 59 -19.46 -0.35 -9.33
N PRO A 60 -20.65 0.23 -9.07
CA PRO A 60 -20.88 1.00 -7.86
C PRO A 60 -20.75 0.09 -6.63
N ILE A 61 -20.19 0.64 -5.55
CA ILE A 61 -20.24 0.00 -4.24
C ILE A 61 -21.71 0.00 -3.80
N THR A 62 -22.28 -1.18 -3.55
CA THR A 62 -23.67 -1.33 -3.13
C THR A 62 -23.77 -1.49 -1.60
N PRO A 63 -24.93 -1.17 -1.00
CA PRO A 63 -25.15 -1.41 0.43
C PRO A 63 -24.91 -2.87 0.84
N GLU A 64 -25.19 -3.83 -0.04
CA GLU A 64 -24.99 -5.25 0.24
C GLU A 64 -23.50 -5.63 0.32
N MET A 65 -22.66 -5.02 -0.52
CA MET A 65 -21.21 -5.22 -0.45
C MET A 65 -20.63 -4.71 0.86
N VAL A 66 -21.13 -3.56 1.35
CA VAL A 66 -20.70 -2.98 2.63
C VAL A 66 -21.12 -3.88 3.79
N ARG A 67 -22.37 -4.34 3.80
CA ARG A 67 -22.88 -5.25 4.85
C ARG A 67 -22.05 -6.52 4.94
N ARG A 68 -21.81 -7.20 3.81
CA ARG A 68 -20.96 -8.40 3.78
C ARG A 68 -19.54 -8.16 4.32
N ALA A 69 -18.92 -7.02 4.00
CA ALA A 69 -17.57 -6.71 4.48
C ALA A 69 -17.51 -6.43 5.99
N LEU A 70 -18.59 -5.91 6.59
CA LEU A 70 -18.68 -5.68 8.04
C LEU A 70 -19.02 -6.96 8.82
N ASP A 71 -19.63 -7.94 8.16
CA ASP A 71 -19.96 -9.24 8.75
C ASP A 71 -18.74 -10.20 8.78
N GLU A 72 -17.62 -9.83 8.13
CA GLU A 72 -16.37 -10.63 8.07
C GLU A 72 -15.40 -10.39 9.26
N ASP A 73 -15.84 -9.71 10.33
CA ASP A 73 -15.10 -9.50 11.59
C ASP A 73 -15.43 -10.53 12.69
#